data_AF-A0A933C233-F1
#
_entry.id   AF-A0A933C233-F1
#
_cell.length_a   1.000
_cell.length_b   1.000
_cell.length_c   1.000
_cell.angle_alpha   90.00
_cell.angle_beta   90.00
_cell.angle_gamma   90.00
#
_symmetry.space_group_name_H-M   'P 1'
#
loop_
_entity.id
_entity.type
_entity.pdbx_description
1 polymer ?
#
loop_
_entity_poly.entity_id
_entity_poly.type
_entity_poly.pdbx_seq_one_letter_code
_entity_poly.pdbx_strand_id
1 'polypeptide(L)'
;IGEGITLDGGFDIQNGSLAKYDDVDDYHRYKRKIVNNLGWVFTVIDSIDYVLENDPDTRSSTQTFYKRITVYVYNDNMAKDNAGNIIPIVMKDFAVYRRYF
;
A
#
# COMPACT_ATOMS: atom_id res chain seq x y z
N ILE A 1 40.03 14.90 27.72
CA ILE A 1 38.73 15.37 28.24
C ILE A 1 38.08 16.26 27.18
N GLY A 2 37.02 15.88 26.46
CA GLY A 2 36.17 14.71 26.55
C GLY A 2 35.82 14.18 25.17
N GLU A 3 35.60 12.88 25.12
CA GLU A 3 35.21 12.12 23.94
C GLU A 3 33.74 12.38 23.63
N GLY A 4 33.44 12.60 22.35
CA GLY A 4 32.06 12.65 21.86
C GLY A 4 31.45 11.26 21.91
N ILE A 5 30.50 11.06 22.80
CA ILE A 5 29.69 9.85 22.89
C ILE A 5 28.73 9.85 21.69
N THR A 6 28.94 8.93 20.75
CA THR A 6 27.94 8.57 19.75
C THR A 6 26.87 7.73 20.45
N LEU A 7 25.70 8.32 20.69
CA LEU A 7 24.52 7.57 21.14
C LEU A 7 23.98 6.78 19.95
N ASP A 8 24.23 5.47 19.96
CA ASP A 8 23.65 4.50 19.03
C ASP A 8 22.13 4.47 19.25
N GLY A 9 21.39 4.97 18.26
CA GLY A 9 19.96 5.29 18.40
C GLY A 9 19.57 6.69 17.91
N GLY A 10 20.44 7.36 17.14
CA GLY A 10 20.09 8.60 16.44
C GLY A 10 18.83 8.41 15.61
N PHE A 11 17.74 9.06 16.04
CA PHE A 11 16.63 9.36 15.13
C PHE A 11 17.25 10.14 13.97
N ASP A 12 17.31 9.49 12.82
CA ASP A 12 17.92 10.05 11.63
C ASP A 12 17.01 11.16 11.08
N ILE A 13 17.22 12.38 11.58
CA ILE A 13 16.53 13.60 11.14
C ILE A 13 16.82 13.87 9.64
N GLN A 14 17.73 13.13 9.00
CA GLN A 14 18.08 13.27 7.59
C GLN A 14 17.56 12.16 6.67
N ASN A 15 16.77 11.19 7.15
CA ASN A 15 16.13 10.19 6.27
C ASN A 15 14.67 10.50 5.90
N GLY A 16 14.26 11.76 5.99
CA GLY A 16 13.07 12.29 5.34
C GLY A 16 13.42 12.95 4.01
N SER A 17 14.06 12.25 3.07
CA SER A 17 14.05 12.77 1.69
C SER A 17 12.59 12.91 1.28
N LEU A 18 12.17 14.09 0.84
CA LEU A 18 10.83 14.30 0.25
C LEU A 18 10.57 13.37 -0.96
N ALA A 19 11.62 12.76 -1.52
CA ALA A 19 11.56 11.76 -2.58
C ALA A 19 11.62 10.30 -2.08
N LYS A 20 11.78 10.07 -0.76
CA LYS A 20 11.80 8.75 -0.10
C LYS A 20 10.89 8.71 1.13
N TYR A 21 9.89 9.59 1.18
CA TYR A 21 8.86 9.45 2.20
C TYR A 21 8.11 8.16 1.85
N ASP A 22 8.17 7.17 2.75
CA ASP A 22 7.51 5.87 2.59
C ASP A 22 6.00 6.06 2.79
N ASP A 23 5.32 6.67 1.82
CA ASP A 23 3.87 6.80 1.80
C ASP A 23 3.19 5.64 1.08
N VAL A 24 1.86 5.60 1.17
CA VAL A 24 1.08 4.39 0.86
C VAL A 24 1.23 3.85 -0.57
N ASP A 25 1.66 4.68 -1.51
CA ASP A 25 1.94 4.33 -2.90
C ASP A 25 3.18 3.46 -3.08
N ASP A 26 4.11 3.41 -2.12
CA ASP A 26 5.22 2.45 -2.13
C ASP A 26 4.73 1.00 -2.01
N TYR A 27 3.51 0.81 -1.51
CA TYR A 27 2.85 -0.50 -1.46
C TYR A 27 2.13 -0.84 -2.78
N HIS A 28 2.30 -0.06 -3.85
CA HIS A 28 1.64 -0.36 -5.13
C HIS A 28 2.16 -1.67 -5.71
N ARG A 29 1.24 -2.64 -5.90
CA ARG A 29 1.51 -4.04 -6.29
C ARG A 29 2.28 -4.83 -5.25
N TYR A 30 2.35 -4.34 -4.01
CA TYR A 30 2.86 -5.15 -2.91
C TYR A 30 2.02 -6.42 -2.79
N LYS A 31 2.70 -7.56 -2.62
CA LYS A 31 2.09 -8.87 -2.57
C LYS A 31 2.60 -9.63 -1.36
N ARG A 32 1.67 -10.15 -0.57
CA ARG A 32 1.99 -11.03 0.57
C ARG A 32 1.11 -12.27 0.57
N LYS A 33 1.62 -13.31 1.22
CA LYS A 33 0.87 -14.54 1.50
C LYS A 33 0.52 -14.59 2.97
N ILE A 34 -0.73 -14.92 3.29
CA ILE A 34 -1.22 -15.08 4.66
C ILE A 34 -1.82 -16.48 4.77
N VAL A 35 -1.53 -17.18 5.85
CA VAL A 35 -2.07 -18.50 6.13
C VAL A 35 -3.11 -18.38 7.24
N ASN A 36 -4.30 -18.93 7.03
CA ASN A 36 -5.31 -18.99 8.08
C ASN A 36 -5.09 -20.20 9.00
N ASN A 37 -5.88 -20.29 10.08
CA ASN A 37 -5.79 -21.41 11.03
C ASN A 37 -6.18 -22.78 10.43
N LEU A 38 -6.74 -22.82 9.22
CA LEU A 38 -7.10 -24.03 8.48
C LEU A 38 -6.01 -24.43 7.47
N GLY A 39 -4.88 -23.72 7.44
CA GLY A 39 -3.76 -23.99 6.52
C GLY A 39 -3.98 -23.47 5.09
N TRP A 40 -5.04 -22.70 4.83
CA TRP A 40 -5.29 -22.11 3.52
C TRP A 40 -4.40 -20.89 3.31
N VAL A 41 -3.76 -20.85 2.14
CA VAL A 41 -2.85 -19.77 1.76
C VAL A 41 -3.60 -18.74 0.92
N PHE A 42 -3.79 -17.54 1.46
CA PHE A 42 -4.34 -16.41 0.73
C PHE A 42 -3.22 -15.55 0.18
N THR A 43 -3.37 -15.14 -1.08
CA THR A 43 -2.58 -14.08 -1.68
C THR A 43 -3.32 -12.77 -1.51
N VAL A 44 -2.63 -11.77 -0.96
CA VAL A 44 -3.11 -10.39 -0.84
C VAL A 44 -2.24 -9.52 -1.75
N ILE A 45 -2.87 -8.71 -2.60
CA ILE A 45 -2.20 -7.76 -3.49
C ILE A 45 -2.83 -6.40 -3.31
N ASP A 46 -2.00 -5.38 -3.13
CA ASP A 46 -2.43 -3.99 -3.01
C ASP A 46 -2.24 -3.26 -4.34
N SER A 47 -3.14 -2.34 -4.66
CA SER A 47 -3.05 -1.44 -5.82
C SER A 47 -3.46 -0.04 -5.39
N ILE A 48 -2.52 0.90 -5.49
CA ILE A 48 -2.76 2.30 -5.22
C ILE A 48 -2.86 3.08 -6.53
N ASP A 49 -3.96 3.80 -6.73
CA ASP A 49 -4.15 4.75 -7.83
C ASP A 49 -4.22 6.17 -7.26
N TYR A 50 -3.58 7.14 -7.90
CA TYR A 50 -3.90 8.55 -7.68
C TYR A 50 -5.25 8.86 -8.30
N VAL A 51 -6.09 9.61 -7.59
CA VAL A 51 -7.46 9.94 -8.02
C VAL A 51 -7.70 11.44 -7.96
N LEU A 52 -8.81 11.88 -8.54
CA LEU A 52 -9.23 13.28 -8.47
C LEU A 52 -9.81 13.61 -7.09
N GLU A 53 -9.62 14.84 -6.64
CA GLU A 53 -10.15 15.34 -5.37
C GLU A 53 -11.67 15.29 -5.29
N ASN A 54 -12.32 15.70 -6.38
CA ASN A 54 -13.76 15.80 -6.51
C ASN A 54 -14.42 14.49 -6.96
N ASP A 55 -13.63 13.49 -7.33
CA ASP A 55 -14.10 12.19 -7.79
C ASP A 55 -13.06 11.09 -7.46
N PRO A 56 -13.22 10.37 -6.34
CA PRO A 56 -12.31 9.31 -5.93
C PRO A 56 -12.42 8.05 -6.80
N ASP A 57 -13.41 7.98 -7.71
CA ASP A 57 -13.55 6.86 -8.64
C ASP A 57 -12.76 7.08 -9.94
N THR A 58 -12.46 8.34 -10.27
CA THR A 58 -11.70 8.70 -11.46
C THR A 58 -10.20 8.75 -11.15
N ARG A 59 -9.44 7.95 -11.90
CA ARG A 59 -7.97 7.94 -11.83
C ARG A 59 -7.39 9.24 -12.39
N SER A 60 -6.46 9.83 -11.65
CA SER A 60 -5.65 10.96 -12.10
C SER A 60 -4.47 10.47 -12.95
N SER A 61 -4.13 11.21 -14.00
CA SER A 61 -2.92 10.99 -14.81
C SER A 61 -1.67 11.59 -14.17
N THR A 62 -1.84 12.46 -13.18
CA THR A 62 -0.77 13.08 -12.39
C THR A 62 -0.85 12.63 -10.93
N GLN A 63 0.27 12.68 -10.22
CA GLN A 63 0.31 12.37 -8.78
C GLN A 63 -0.50 13.41 -8.00
N THR A 64 -1.32 12.94 -7.05
CA THR A 64 -2.15 13.77 -6.18
C THR A 64 -2.04 13.31 -4.73
N PHE A 65 -2.51 14.13 -3.79
CA PHE A 65 -2.65 13.75 -2.38
C PHE A 65 -3.82 12.79 -2.12
N TYR A 66 -4.62 12.52 -3.15
CA TYR A 66 -5.84 11.73 -3.12
C TYR A 66 -5.54 10.36 -3.71
N LYS A 67 -5.59 9.32 -2.89
CA LYS A 67 -5.19 7.97 -3.28
C LYS A 67 -6.34 7.01 -3.03
N ARG A 68 -6.63 6.17 -4.02
CA ARG A 68 -7.54 5.03 -3.87
C ARG A 68 -6.73 3.76 -3.73
N ILE A 69 -7.00 3.03 -2.67
CA ILE A 69 -6.34 1.76 -2.36
C ILE A 69 -7.31 0.65 -2.69
N THR A 70 -6.88 -0.30 -3.52
CA THR A 70 -7.64 -1.50 -3.85
C THR A 70 -6.85 -2.72 -3.39
N VAL A 71 -7.46 -3.51 -2.51
CA VAL A 71 -6.89 -4.75 -1.99
C VAL A 71 -7.59 -5.93 -2.63
N TYR A 72 -6.81 -6.80 -3.26
CA TYR A 72 -7.27 -8.04 -3.86
C TYR A 72 -6.84 -9.20 -2.97
N VAL A 73 -7.80 -10.00 -2.53
CA VAL A 73 -7.54 -11.21 -1.72
C VAL A 73 -8.06 -12.42 -2.45
N TYR A 74 -7.21 -13.41 -2.68
CA TYR A 74 -7.61 -14.65 -3.34
C TYR A 74 -6.85 -15.88 -2.86
N ASN A 75 -7.46 -17.05 -3.07
CA ASN A 75 -6.89 -18.37 -2.84
C ASN A 75 -7.24 -19.27 -4.04
N ASP A 76 -6.38 -20.22 -4.37
CA ASP A 76 -6.50 -21.06 -5.57
C ASP A 76 -7.76 -21.95 -5.61
N ASN A 77 -8.39 -22.16 -4.45
CA ASN A 77 -9.63 -22.94 -4.29
C ASN A 77 -10.90 -22.07 -4.26
N MET A 78 -10.79 -20.74 -4.44
CA MET A 78 -11.96 -19.87 -4.53
C MET A 78 -12.71 -20.05 -5.86
N ALA A 79 -13.92 -19.47 -5.92
CA ALA A 79 -14.75 -19.48 -7.12
C ALA A 79 -13.98 -18.94 -8.33
N LYS A 80 -14.24 -19.54 -9.49
CA LYS A 80 -13.59 -19.20 -10.76
C LYS A 80 -14.62 -18.70 -11.76
N ASP A 81 -14.19 -17.81 -12.66
CA ASP A 81 -14.98 -17.38 -13.81
C ASP A 81 -15.05 -18.50 -14.88
N ASN A 82 -15.76 -18.23 -15.98
CA ASN A 82 -15.90 -19.17 -17.10
C ASN A 82 -14.58 -19.45 -17.84
N ALA A 83 -13.56 -18.60 -17.66
CA ALA A 83 -12.23 -18.78 -18.23
C ALA A 83 -11.28 -19.51 -17.26
N GLY A 84 -11.74 -19.88 -16.06
CA GLY A 84 -10.96 -20.58 -15.05
C GLY A 84 -10.11 -19.66 -14.17
N ASN A 85 -10.27 -18.33 -14.27
CA ASN A 85 -9.56 -17.38 -13.42
C ASN A 85 -10.24 -17.29 -12.06
N ILE A 86 -9.44 -17.17 -10.99
CA ILE A 86 -9.97 -16.98 -9.64
C ILE A 86 -10.66 -15.61 -9.55
N ILE A 87 -11.85 -15.59 -8.95
CA ILE A 87 -12.59 -14.37 -8.65
C ILE A 87 -12.11 -13.88 -7.27
N PRO A 88 -11.30 -12.80 -7.19
CA PRO A 88 -10.80 -12.30 -5.92
C PRO A 88 -11.92 -11.59 -5.13
N ILE A 89 -11.78 -11.58 -3.81
CA ILE A 89 -12.46 -10.58 -2.98
C ILE A 89 -11.75 -9.25 -3.19
N VAL A 90 -12.50 -8.21 -3.51
CA VAL A 90 -11.97 -6.87 -3.76
C VAL A 90 -12.51 -5.91 -2.72
N MET A 91 -11.61 -5.24 -2.00
CA MET A 91 -11.92 -4.17 -1.07
C MET A 91 -11.32 -2.88 -1.58
N LYS A 92 -12.09 -1.79 -1.54
CA LYS A 92 -11.65 -0.46 -1.97
C LYS A 92 -11.80 0.52 -0.82
N ASP A 93 -10.79 1.37 -0.65
CA ASP A 93 -10.81 2.46 0.31
C ASP A 93 -10.14 3.70 -0.28
N PHE A 94 -10.38 4.85 0.34
CA PHE A 94 -9.86 6.15 -0.07
C PHE A 94 -9.10 6.82 1.07
N ALA A 95 -7.92 7.33 0.77
CA ALA A 95 -7.07 8.01 1.74
C ALA A 95 -6.56 9.35 1.19
N VAL A 96 -6.51 10.35 2.07
CA VAL A 96 -5.99 11.69 1.79
C VAL A 96 -4.76 11.96 2.65
N TYR A 97 -3.63 12.23 2.01
CA TYR A 97 -2.38 12.51 2.70
C TYR A 97 -2.11 14.01 2.68
N ARG A 98 -2.27 14.68 3.83
CA ARG A 98 -2.01 16.12 3.95
C ARG A 98 -0.58 16.38 4.41
N ARG A 99 0.13 17.25 3.69
CA ARG A 99 1.42 17.78 4.14
C ARG A 99 1.17 18.89 5.16
N TYR A 100 1.65 18.71 6.39
CA TYR A 100 1.76 19.80 7.35
C TYR A 100 3.08 20.53 7.10
N PHE A 101 3.01 21.85 6.94
CA PHE A 101 4.17 22.74 6.77
C PHE A 101 4.63 23.25 8.14
#